data_AF-A0A527A203-F1
#
_entry.id   AF-A0A527A203-F1
#
_cell.length_a   1.000
_cell.length_b   1.000
_cell.length_c   1.000
_cell.angle_alpha   90.00
_cell.angle_beta   90.00
_cell.angle_gamma   90.00
#
_symmetry.space_group_name_H-M   'P 1'
#
loop_
_entity.id
_entity.type
_entity.pdbx_description
1 polymer ?
#
loop_
_entity_poly.entity_id
_entity_poly.type
_entity_poly.pdbx_seq_one_letter_code
_entity_poly.pdbx_strand_id
1 'polypeptide(L)' 'KKLTIKHEPLTNLDMPAMTMVFVVAEQGMLDKVKTGQAIEFTADRVNGRITVTEIK' A
#
# COMPACT_ATOMS: atom_id res chain seq x y z
N LYS A 1 2.39 -8.76 6.57
CA LYS A 1 2.51 -7.67 7.59
C LYS A 1 1.65 -6.48 7.18
N LYS A 2 1.52 -5.43 7.99
CA LYS A 2 0.62 -4.29 7.73
C LYS A 2 1.40 -2.98 7.61
N LEU A 3 0.97 -2.09 6.73
CA LEU A 3 1.52 -0.75 6.55
C LEU A 3 0.36 0.25 6.44
N THR A 4 0.43 1.37 7.16
CA THR A 4 -0.54 2.46 7.03
C THR A 4 -0.02 3.44 6.00
N ILE A 5 -0.80 3.67 4.94
CA ILE A 5 -0.43 4.58 3.86
C ILE A 5 -1.52 5.64 3.72
N LYS A 6 -1.12 6.91 3.71
CA LYS A 6 -1.96 8.01 3.22
C LYS A 6 -1.76 8.07 1.71
N HIS A 7 -2.78 7.66 0.96
CA HIS A 7 -2.70 7.53 -0.49
C HIS A 7 -3.62 8.55 -1.18
N GLU A 8 -3.24 8.93 -2.39
CA GLU A 8 -4.07 9.65 -3.36
C GLU A 8 -5.13 8.71 -3.95
N PRO A 9 -6.06 9.18 -4.81
CA PRO A 9 -7.10 8.31 -5.36
C PRO A 9 -6.51 7.08 -6.08
N LEU A 10 -6.97 5.88 -5.69
CA LEU A 10 -6.59 4.61 -6.31
C LEU A 10 -7.72 4.19 -7.24
N THR A 11 -7.60 4.55 -8.51
CA THR A 11 -8.61 4.27 -9.55
C THR A 11 -8.84 2.78 -9.76
N ASN A 12 -7.79 1.96 -9.66
CA ASN A 12 -7.89 0.51 -9.84
C ASN A 12 -8.67 -0.20 -8.71
N LEU A 13 -8.86 0.46 -7.57
CA LEU A 13 -9.59 -0.06 -6.42
C LEU A 13 -10.86 0.74 -6.10
N ASP A 14 -11.22 1.71 -6.96
CA ASP A 14 -12.31 2.66 -6.74
C ASP A 14 -12.26 3.36 -5.36
N MET A 15 -11.05 3.70 -4.89
CA MET A 15 -10.85 4.34 -3.59
C MET A 15 -10.48 5.82 -3.74
N PRO A 16 -11.15 6.74 -3.03
CA PRO A 16 -10.73 8.14 -2.98
C PRO A 16 -9.43 8.29 -2.20
N ALA A 17 -8.86 9.50 -2.18
CA ALA A 17 -7.71 9.80 -1.34
C ALA A 17 -8.07 9.60 0.15
N MET A 18 -7.36 8.71 0.83
CA MET A 18 -7.61 8.39 2.24
C MET A 18 -6.38 7.79 2.92
N THR A 19 -6.47 7.61 4.24
CA THR A 19 -5.44 6.92 5.02
C THR A 19 -6.00 5.60 5.50
N MET A 20 -5.39 4.49 5.09
CA MET A 20 -5.82 3.17 5.52
C MET A 20 -4.67 2.19 5.63
N VAL A 21 -4.99 1.00 6.16
CA VAL A 21 -4.03 -0.07 6.40
C VAL A 21 -4.03 -1.03 5.22
N PHE A 22 -2.85 -1.26 4.65
CA PHE A 22 -2.60 -2.22 3.59
C PHE A 22 -1.85 -3.43 4.14
N VAL A 23 -2.08 -4.60 3.54
CA VAL A 23 -1.21 -5.77 3.74
C VAL A 23 -0.03 -5.63 2.78
N VAL A 24 1.18 -6.07 3.17
CA VAL A 24 2.31 -6.17 2.22
C VAL A 24 2.47 -7.61 1.74
N ALA A 25 2.71 -7.79 0.44
CA ALA A 25 2.94 -9.10 -0.18
C ALA A 25 4.26 -9.72 0.31
N GLU A 26 5.32 -8.92 0.40
CA GLU A 26 6.64 -9.37 0.85
C GLU A 26 7.11 -8.61 2.08
N GLN A 27 7.80 -9.31 2.99
CA GLN A 27 8.24 -8.71 4.24
C GLN A 27 9.37 -7.68 4.05
N GLY A 28 10.27 -7.90 3.08
CA GLY A 28 11.38 -6.99 2.78
C GLY A 28 10.96 -5.64 2.18
N MET A 29 9.68 -5.47 1.81
CA MET A 29 9.16 -4.18 1.36
C MET A 29 9.15 -3.14 2.48
N LEU A 30 8.95 -3.57 3.73
CA LEU A 30 8.92 -2.67 4.89
C LEU A 30 10.29 -2.07 5.20
N ASP A 31 11.36 -2.77 4.86
CA ASP A 31 12.74 -2.31 5.09
C ASP A 31 13.15 -1.19 4.13
N LYS A 32 12.40 -1.01 3.02
CA LYS A 32 12.62 0.03 2.01
C LYS A 32 11.88 1.33 2.31
N VAL A 33 11.05 1.35 3.35
CA VAL A 33 10.18 2.49 3.66
C VAL A 33 10.35 2.93 5.10
N LYS A 34 10.19 4.23 5.34
CA LYS A 34 10.16 4.83 6.67
C LYS A 34 8.93 5.70 6.85
N THR A 35 8.49 5.88 8.10
CA THR A 35 7.37 6.78 8.42
C THR A 35 7.62 8.19 7.89
N GLY A 36 6.61 8.78 7.25
CA GLY A 36 6.69 10.11 6.65
C GLY A 36 7.36 10.18 5.28
N GLN A 37 7.86 9.06 4.75
CA GLN A 37 8.39 8.99 3.39
C GLN A 37 7.25 8.99 2.37
N ALA A 38 7.38 9.82 1.34
CA ALA A 38 6.58 9.69 0.13
C ALA A 38 7.13 8.52 -0.69
N ILE A 39 6.24 7.60 -1.08
CA ILE A 39 6.57 6.40 -1.85
C ILE A 39 5.60 6.28 -3.02
N GLU A 40 6.05 5.65 -4.11
CA GLU A 40 5.16 5.16 -5.16
C GLU A 40 4.94 3.67 -4.89
N PHE A 41 3.69 3.22 -4.92
CA PHE A 41 3.37 1.83 -4.62
C PHE A 41 2.23 1.33 -5.51
N THR A 42 2.21 0.02 -5.73
CA THR A 42 1.11 -0.67 -6.40
C THR A 42 0.36 -1.49 -5.37
N ALA A 43 -0.98 -1.37 -5.36
CA ALA A 43 -1.84 -2.17 -4.51
C ALA A 43 -2.94 -2.85 -5.31
N ASP A 44 -3.27 -4.08 -4.92
CA ASP A 44 -4.29 -4.91 -5.56
C ASP A 44 -5.07 -5.74 -4.52
N ARG A 45 -6.24 -6.25 -4.91
CA ARG A 45 -7.05 -7.14 -4.09
C ARG A 45 -6.60 -8.58 -4.27
N VAL A 46 -5.76 -9.06 -3.36
CA VAL A 46 -5.27 -10.44 -3.33
C VAL A 46 -6.04 -11.24 -2.29
N ASN A 47 -6.71 -12.32 -2.70
CA ASN A 47 -7.53 -13.16 -1.80
C ASN A 47 -8.56 -12.36 -0.97
N GLY A 48 -9.19 -11.36 -1.59
CA GLY A 48 -10.16 -10.47 -0.94
C GLY A 48 -9.55 -9.40 -0.02
N ARG A 49 -8.22 -9.29 0.07
CA ARG A 49 -7.52 -8.32 0.92
C ARG A 49 -6.73 -7.32 0.08
N ILE A 50 -6.80 -6.05 0.46
CA ILE A 50 -6.02 -4.98 -0.17
C ILE A 50 -4.54 -5.15 0.21
N THR A 51 -3.71 -5.41 -0.78
CA THR A 51 -2.32 -5.81 -0.62
C THR A 51 -1.41 -4.98 -1.50
N VAL A 52 -0.38 -4.38 -0.92
CA VAL A 52 0.73 -3.74 -1.64
C VAL A 52 1.58 -4.85 -2.27
N THR A 53 1.63 -4.84 -3.59
CA THR A 53 2.37 -5.80 -4.41
C THR A 53 3.74 -5.29 -4.81
N GLU A 54 3.94 -3.97 -4.81
CA GLU A 54 5.20 -3.34 -5.18
C GLU A 54 5.34 -1.97 -4.47
N ILE A 55 6.58 -1.62 -4.12
CA ILE A 55 6.98 -0.29 -3.64
C ILE A 55 8.22 0.11 -4.42
N LYS A 56 8.19 1.31 -5.01
CA LYS A 56 9.33 1.93 -5.70
C LYS A 56 10.00 2.99 -4.82
#